data_AF-A0A9D6JZ65-F1
#
_entry.id   AF-A0A9D6JZ65-F1
#
_cell.length_a   1.000
_cell.length_b   1.000
_cell.length_c   1.000
_cell.angle_alpha   90.00
_cell.angle_beta   90.00
_cell.angle_gamma   90.00
#
_symmetry.space_group_name_H-M   'P 1'
#
loop_
_entity.id
_entity.type
_entity.pdbx_description
1 polymer ?
#
loop_
_entity_poly.entity_id
_entity_poly.type
_entity_poly.pdbx_seq_one_letter_code
_entity_poly.pdbx_strand_id
1 'polypeptide(L)'
;MYSYLGDAESLIAGFRSQVEDQMVVHEASLAQRGQGILFVGQLLREPEAAFNTLYERLKPRGYLPFLQQRRGTDSLLIAPYVERGRYRYGINLLLFLAT
;
A
#
# COMPACT_ATOMS: atom_id res chain seq x y z
N MET A 1 21.82 7.23 18.63
CA MET A 1 20.92 6.10 18.27
C MET A 1 19.48 6.65 18.15
N TYR A 2 19.19 7.41 17.09
CA TYR A 2 17.88 8.07 16.84
C TYR A 2 17.61 8.28 15.33
N SER A 3 18.11 7.41 14.45
CA SER A 3 18.00 7.63 12.98
C SER A 3 16.96 6.77 12.27
N TYR A 4 16.43 5.70 12.89
CA TYR A 4 15.53 4.78 12.18
C TYR A 4 14.06 5.22 12.10
N LEU A 5 13.59 6.10 13.00
CA LEU A 5 12.20 6.61 12.96
C LEU A 5 12.01 7.71 11.91
N GLY A 6 13.01 8.59 11.72
CA GLY A 6 12.92 9.69 10.76
C GLY A 6 12.81 9.21 9.30
N ASP A 7 13.50 8.12 8.96
CA ASP A 7 13.44 7.52 7.63
C ASP A 7 12.06 6.92 7.34
N ALA A 8 11.46 6.26 8.34
CA ALA A 8 10.14 5.66 8.22
C ALA A 8 9.04 6.71 8.02
N GLU A 9 9.02 7.77 8.84
CA GLU A 9 8.05 8.85 8.71
C GLU A 9 8.20 9.61 7.40
N SER A 10 9.44 9.87 6.97
CA SER A 10 9.71 10.54 5.69
C SER A 10 9.24 9.70 4.50
N LEU A 11 9.46 8.37 4.57
CA LEU A 11 8.98 7.44 3.56
C LEU A 11 7.44 7.42 3.52
N ILE A 12 6.79 7.31 4.68
CA ILE A 12 5.33 7.34 4.80
C ILE A 12 4.77 8.63 4.22
N ALA A 13 5.35 9.79 4.56
CA ALA A 13 4.95 11.09 4.04
C ALA A 13 5.09 11.16 2.51
N GLY A 14 6.17 10.60 1.95
CA GLY A 14 6.40 10.55 0.50
C GLY A 14 5.34 9.75 -0.26
N PHE A 15 4.82 8.66 0.32
CA PHE A 15 3.75 7.87 -0.30
C PHE A 15 2.35 8.40 0.03
N ARG A 16 2.16 9.01 1.20
CA ARG A 16 0.88 9.56 1.65
C ARG A 16 0.30 10.54 0.62
N SER A 17 1.12 11.47 0.13
CA SER A 17 0.71 12.43 -0.92
C SER A 17 0.24 11.78 -2.23
N GLN A 18 0.66 10.54 -2.51
CA GLN A 18 0.28 9.79 -3.70
C GLN A 18 -0.95 8.90 -3.49
N VAL A 19 -1.42 8.78 -2.25
CA VAL A 19 -2.54 7.92 -1.85
C VAL A 19 -3.76 8.77 -1.48
N GLU A 20 -3.54 9.96 -0.92
CA GLU A 20 -4.61 10.85 -0.43
C GLU A 20 -5.58 11.33 -1.53
N ASP A 21 -5.21 11.23 -2.82
CA ASP A 21 -6.12 11.50 -3.94
C ASP A 21 -7.05 10.31 -4.29
N GLN A 22 -6.75 9.12 -3.76
CA GLN A 22 -7.53 7.89 -3.97
C GLN A 22 -8.21 7.40 -2.69
N MET A 23 -7.75 7.84 -1.52
CA MET A 23 -8.19 7.36 -0.21
C MET A 23 -8.13 8.46 0.86
N VAL A 24 -9.16 8.58 1.69
CA VAL A 24 -9.06 9.26 2.98
C VAL A 24 -8.26 8.39 3.94
N VAL A 25 -7.02 8.78 4.24
CA VAL A 25 -6.12 8.01 5.10
C VAL A 25 -6.40 8.33 6.58
N HIS A 26 -6.80 7.33 7.35
CA HIS A 26 -6.96 7.43 8.81
C HIS A 26 -5.68 7.03 9.55
N GLU A 27 -5.00 5.98 9.08
CA GLU A 27 -3.78 5.46 9.69
C GLU A 27 -2.76 5.12 8.60
N ALA A 28 -1.48 5.35 8.89
CA ALA A 28 -0.37 4.90 8.05
C ALA A 28 0.73 4.31 8.91
N SER A 29 1.22 3.14 8.53
CA SER A 29 2.28 2.44 9.27
C SER A 29 3.20 1.66 8.33
N LEU A 30 4.39 1.31 8.81
CA LEU A 30 5.22 0.33 8.10
C LEU A 30 4.58 -1.05 8.23
N ALA A 31 4.50 -1.79 7.12
CA ALA A 31 4.02 -3.16 7.13
C ALA A 31 4.95 -4.05 7.98
N GLN A 32 4.37 -5.03 8.69
CA GLN A 32 5.15 -5.97 9.49
C GLN A 32 6.21 -6.67 8.60
N ARG A 33 7.47 -6.68 9.06
CA ARG A 33 8.69 -7.07 8.32
C ARG A 33 9.32 -6.01 7.40
N GLY A 34 8.83 -4.76 7.42
CA GLY A 34 9.54 -3.59 6.87
C GLY A 34 9.61 -3.52 5.34
N GLN A 35 8.84 -4.34 4.62
CA GLN A 35 8.86 -4.39 3.15
C GLN A 35 7.68 -3.64 2.52
N GLY A 36 7.20 -2.57 3.16
CA GLY A 36 6.12 -1.78 2.60
C GLY A 36 5.46 -0.83 3.60
N ILE A 37 4.46 -0.10 3.10
CA ILE A 37 3.70 0.89 3.85
C ILE A 37 2.23 0.51 3.75
N LEU A 38 1.59 0.38 4.90
CA LEU A 38 0.17 0.12 5.02
C LEU A 38 -0.56 1.42 5.31
N PHE A 39 -1.49 1.77 4.43
CA PHE A 39 -2.47 2.83 4.63
C PHE A 39 -3.82 2.20 4.96
N VAL A 40 -4.52 2.74 5.95
CA VAL A 40 -5.87 2.31 6.34
C VAL A 40 -6.79 3.51 6.31
N GLY A 41 -7.97 3.35 5.72
CA GLY A 41 -8.81 4.49 5.36
C GLY A 41 -10.11 4.10 4.68
N GLN A 42 -10.59 5.03 3.86
CA GLN A 42 -11.75 4.84 2.99
C GLN A 42 -11.41 5.32 1.59
N LEU A 43 -11.71 4.52 0.57
CA LEU A 43 -11.51 4.93 -0.81
C LEU A 43 -12.46 6.05 -1.21
N LEU A 44 -11.95 6.97 -2.03
CA LEU A 44 -12.71 8.08 -2.60
C LEU A 44 -13.44 7.68 -3.89
N ARG A 45 -13.07 6.54 -4.47
CA ARG A 45 -13.54 6.04 -5.77
C ARG A 45 -13.77 4.53 -5.68
N GLU A 46 -14.35 3.97 -6.74
CA GLU A 46 -14.49 2.52 -6.85
C GLU A 46 -13.12 1.81 -6.73
N PRO A 47 -13.06 0.65 -6.04
CA PRO A 47 -11.82 -0.10 -5.77
C PRO A 47 -10.94 -0.33 -6.98
N GLU A 48 -11.54 -0.74 -8.10
CA GLU A 48 -10.82 -1.05 -9.33
C GLU A 48 -10.21 0.21 -9.96
N ALA A 49 -10.95 1.32 -10.00
CA ALA A 49 -10.47 2.58 -10.52
C ALA A 49 -9.32 3.16 -9.68
N ALA A 50 -9.44 3.08 -8.35
CA ALA A 50 -8.38 3.49 -7.42
C ALA A 50 -7.13 2.62 -7.58
N PHE A 51 -7.31 1.29 -7.65
CA PHE A 51 -6.22 0.35 -7.86
C PHE A 51 -5.48 0.62 -9.18
N ASN A 52 -6.18 0.75 -10.30
CA ASN A 52 -5.57 1.00 -11.60
C ASN A 52 -4.77 2.31 -11.61
N THR A 53 -5.32 3.37 -11.02
CA THR A 53 -4.62 4.66 -10.89
C THR A 53 -3.34 4.54 -10.07
N LEU A 54 -3.40 3.85 -8.93
CA LEU A 54 -2.23 3.62 -8.08
C LEU A 54 -1.21 2.70 -8.75
N TYR A 55 -1.66 1.67 -9.46
CA TYR A 55 -0.80 0.71 -10.14
C TYR A 55 0.05 1.39 -11.21
N GLU A 56 -0.57 2.17 -12.09
CA GLU A 56 0.14 2.91 -13.14
C GLU A 56 1.11 3.96 -12.58
N ARG A 57 0.79 4.56 -11.41
CA ARG A 57 1.65 5.53 -10.74
C ARG A 57 2.85 4.89 -10.04
N LEU A 58 2.65 3.74 -9.40
CA LEU A 58 3.61 3.09 -8.52
C LEU A 58 4.53 2.12 -9.26
N LYS A 59 4.03 1.41 -10.28
CA LYS A 59 4.80 0.42 -11.03
C LYS A 59 6.07 0.98 -11.66
N PRO A 60 6.07 2.15 -12.35
CA PRO A 60 7.29 2.74 -12.91
C PRO A 60 8.33 3.11 -11.84
N ARG A 61 7.89 3.27 -10.59
CA ARG A 61 8.75 3.58 -9.43
C ARG A 61 9.25 2.32 -8.72
N GLY A 62 8.92 1.13 -9.23
CA GLY A 62 9.29 -0.14 -8.62
C GLY A 62 8.44 -0.51 -7.41
N TYR A 63 7.18 -0.06 -7.33
CA TYR A 63 6.25 -0.40 -6.25
C TYR A 63 4.95 -0.98 -6.78
N LEU A 64 4.28 -1.79 -5.98
CA LEU A 64 2.96 -2.34 -6.27
C LEU A 64 1.97 -2.00 -5.14
N PRO A 65 0.76 -1.54 -5.49
CA PRO A 65 -0.34 -1.43 -4.55
C PRO A 65 -1.03 -2.79 -4.35
N PHE A 66 -1.48 -3.05 -3.13
CA PHE A 66 -2.33 -4.17 -2.76
C PHE A 66 -3.52 -3.60 -1.97
N LEU A 67 -4.71 -3.69 -2.55
CA LEU A 67 -5.92 -3.17 -1.95
C LEU A 67 -6.71 -4.30 -1.29
N GLN A 68 -7.21 -4.06 -0.08
CA GLN A 68 -8.09 -4.96 0.65
C GLN A 68 -9.24 -4.16 1.25
N GLN A 69 -10.47 -4.65 1.10
CA GLN A 69 -11.64 -4.08 1.75
C GLN A 69 -12.12 -5.02 2.83
N ARG A 70 -12.32 -4.52 4.05
CA ARG A 70 -12.82 -5.32 5.18
C ARG A 70 -13.78 -4.52 6.04
N ARG A 71 -15.04 -4.94 6.11
CA ARG A 71 -16.08 -4.41 7.01
C ARG A 71 -16.18 -2.87 7.01
N GLY A 72 -16.19 -2.26 5.83
CA GLY A 72 -16.31 -0.79 5.68
C GLY A 72 -15.01 -0.02 5.96
N THR A 73 -13.88 -0.70 6.05
CA THR A 73 -12.54 -0.09 6.08
C THR A 73 -11.73 -0.63 4.91
N ASP A 74 -11.08 0.27 4.20
CA ASP A 74 -10.18 -0.06 3.11
C ASP A 74 -8.74 0.00 3.62
N SER A 75 -7.91 -0.92 3.14
CA SER A 75 -6.49 -0.94 3.40
C SER A 75 -5.70 -1.05 2.10
N LEU A 76 -4.64 -0.26 2.00
CA LEU A 76 -3.74 -0.19 0.87
C LEU A 76 -2.32 -0.45 1.35
N LEU A 77 -1.75 -1.59 0.95
CA LEU A 77 -0.33 -1.89 1.14
C LEU A 77 0.44 -1.49 -0.12
N ILE A 78 1.49 -0.69 0.03
CA ILE A 78 2.45 -0.38 -1.02
C ILE A 78 3.75 -1.12 -0.70
N ALA A 79 4.17 -2.02 -1.59
CA ALA A 79 5.37 -2.83 -1.41
C ALA A 79 6.30 -2.74 -2.63
N PRO A 80 7.63 -2.89 -2.46
CA PRO A 80 8.56 -2.86 -3.57
C PRO A 80 8.35 -4.05 -4.50
N TYR A 81 8.43 -3.80 -5.80
CA TYR A 81 8.44 -4.81 -6.83
C TYR A 81 9.82 -5.47 -6.87
N VAL A 82 9.93 -6.66 -6.30
CA VAL A 82 11.10 -7.53 -6.48
C VAL A 82 10.85 -8.44 -7.69
N GLU A 83 11.65 -8.27 -8.75
CA GLU A 83 11.66 -9.23 -9.86
C GLU A 83 11.90 -10.63 -9.32
N ARG A 84 11.09 -11.61 -9.77
CA ARG A 84 11.05 -12.99 -9.28
C ARG A 84 12.38 -13.71 -9.54
N GLY A 85 13.36 -13.51 -8.66
CA GLY A 85 14.59 -14.32 -8.60
C GLY A 85 14.84 -14.94 -7.23
N ARG A 86 14.28 -14.37 -6.15
CA ARG A 86 14.58 -14.83 -4.79
C ARG A 86 13.56 -14.26 -3.81
N TYR A 87 12.43 -14.93 -3.59
CA TYR A 87 11.75 -15.01 -2.29
C TYR A 87 10.49 -15.90 -2.40
N ARG A 88 10.58 -17.11 -1.84
CA ARG A 88 9.42 -17.96 -1.51
C ARG A 88 8.89 -17.50 -0.16
N TYR A 89 7.89 -16.63 -0.08
CA TYR A 89 7.00 -16.58 1.11
C TYR A 89 5.63 -16.03 0.72
N GLY A 90 4.71 -16.97 0.46
CA GLY A 90 3.25 -16.86 0.51
C GLY A 90 2.64 -15.46 0.67
N ILE A 91 2.70 -14.63 -0.36
CA ILE A 91 1.79 -13.50 -0.47
C ILE A 91 0.43 -14.12 -0.81
N ASN A 92 -0.43 -14.17 0.21
CA ASN A 92 -1.84 -14.45 0.06
C ASN A 92 -2.43 -13.45 -0.94
N LEU A 93 -2.46 -13.84 -2.21
CA LEU A 93 -3.32 -13.27 -3.23
C LEU A 93 -4.76 -13.60 -2.84
N LEU A 94 -5.33 -12.81 -1.94
CA LEU A 94 -6.74 -12.87 -1.59
C LEU A 94 -7.40 -11.56 -2.02
N LEU A 95 -7.57 -11.43 -3.34
CA LEU A 95 -8.70 -10.71 -3.90
C LEU A 95 -9.94 -11.56 -3.60
N PHE A 96 -10.49 -11.45 -2.40
CA PHE A 96 -11.81 -12.03 -2.14
C PHE A 96 -12.87 -10.96 -2.38
N LEU A 97 -13.41 -11.03 -3.60
CA LEU A 97 -14.83 -10.80 -3.87
C LEU A 97 -15.64 -11.50 -2.77
N ALA A 98 -16.23 -10.73 -1.88
CA ALA A 98 -17.35 -11.19 -1.07
C ALA A 98 -18.42 -10.11 -1.18
N THR A 99 -19.32 -10.35 -2.14
CA THR A 99 -20.78 -10.11 -2.06
C THR A 99 -21.30 -9.99 -0.65
#